data_AF-A0A839F5Z3-F1
#
_entry.id   AF-A0A839F5Z3-F1
#
_cell.length_a   1.000
_cell.length_b   1.000
_cell.length_c   1.000
_cell.angle_alpha   90.00
_cell.angle_beta   90.00
_cell.angle_gamma   90.00
#
_symmetry.space_group_name_H-M   'P 1'
#
loop_
_entity.id
_entity.type
_entity.pdbx_description
1 polymer ?
#
loop_
_entity_poly.entity_id
_entity_poly.type
_entity_poly.pdbx_seq_one_letter_code
_entity_poly.pdbx_strand_id
1 'polypeptide(L)'
;MPDLKAIPISELQEATAKLFASLIAQGVSEIPLEKEQYWRVYFHDVFNDEKPEPVQSNVGEDWDDLKAELSDPSGIAHWHAFHHLAGLMKTVAYADLRGALVAPASRKIS
;
A
#
# COMPACT_ATOMS: atom_id res chain seq x y z
N MET A 1 -5.11 -34.23 11.60
CA MET A 1 -5.54 -32.89 11.16
C MET A 1 -4.27 -32.08 10.96
N PRO A 2 -4.09 -31.36 9.84
CA PRO A 2 -2.91 -30.50 9.70
C PRO A 2 -2.95 -29.42 10.78
N ASP A 3 -1.81 -29.16 11.42
CA ASP A 3 -1.68 -28.03 12.35
C ASP A 3 -1.93 -26.74 11.57
N LEU A 4 -3.09 -26.12 11.80
CA LEU A 4 -3.42 -24.84 11.22
C LEU A 4 -2.56 -23.76 11.87
N LYS A 5 -1.51 -23.33 11.16
CA LYS A 5 -0.71 -22.17 11.56
C LYS A 5 -1.51 -20.90 11.25
N ALA A 6 -1.70 -20.06 12.26
CA ALA A 6 -2.32 -18.74 12.12
C ALA A 6 -1.27 -17.64 12.35
N ILE A 7 -1.47 -16.49 11.72
CA ILE A 7 -0.66 -15.28 11.92
C ILE A 7 -1.47 -14.33 12.81
N PRO A 8 -0.96 -13.91 13.99
CA PRO A 8 -1.65 -12.92 14.81
C PRO A 8 -1.71 -11.56 14.11
N ILE A 9 -2.90 -10.95 14.06
CA ILE A 9 -3.10 -9.63 13.44
C ILE A 9 -2.24 -8.55 14.13
N SER A 10 -2.07 -8.65 15.46
CA SER A 10 -1.19 -7.74 16.22
C SER A 10 0.27 -7.83 15.77
N GLU A 11 0.77 -9.03 15.50
CA GLU A 11 2.15 -9.21 15.02
C GLU A 11 2.32 -8.63 13.61
N LEU A 12 1.33 -8.81 12.73
CA LEU A 12 1.33 -8.22 11.39
C LEU A 12 1.30 -6.68 11.43
N GLN A 13 0.50 -6.10 12.33
CA GLN A 13 0.45 -4.66 12.56
C GLN A 13 1.79 -4.12 13.06
N GLU A 14 2.39 -4.78 14.05
CA GLU A 14 3.69 -4.39 14.61
C GLU A 14 4.82 -4.47 13.57
N ALA A 15 4.85 -5.54 12.77
CA ALA A 15 5.82 -5.70 11.70
C ALA A 15 5.70 -4.57 10.67
N THR A 16 4.46 -4.24 10.28
CA THR A 16 4.17 -3.12 9.36
C THR A 16 4.63 -1.79 9.95
N ALA A 17 4.32 -1.52 11.22
CA ALA A 17 4.74 -0.29 11.89
C ALA A 17 6.27 -0.16 11.97
N LYS A 18 6.98 -1.25 12.31
CA LYS A 18 8.46 -1.27 12.37
C LYS A 18 9.08 -0.99 11.01
N LEU A 19 8.50 -1.50 9.92
CA LEU A 19 8.98 -1.25 8.56
C LEU A 19 8.91 0.24 8.21
N PHE A 20 7.75 0.88 8.42
CA PHE A 20 7.60 2.32 8.16
C PHE A 20 8.45 3.18 9.08
N ALA A 21 8.58 2.80 10.37
CA ALA A 21 9.48 3.49 11.29
C ALA A 21 10.94 3.48 10.82
N SER A 22 11.39 2.38 10.21
CA SER A 22 12.74 2.28 9.62
C SER A 22 12.92 3.23 8.43
N LEU A 23 11.93 3.36 7.55
CA LEU A 23 11.96 4.32 6.44
C LEU A 23 12.03 5.76 6.94
N ILE A 24 11.20 6.10 7.93
CA ILE A 24 11.16 7.43 8.54
C ILE A 24 12.49 7.75 9.23
N ALA A 25 13.09 6.79 9.94
CA ALA A 25 14.41 6.95 10.57
C ALA A 25 15.54 7.17 9.56
N GLN A 26 15.40 6.67 8.33
CA GLN A 26 16.30 6.94 7.20
C GLN A 26 16.03 8.30 6.53
N GLY A 27 15.08 9.07 7.06
CA GLY A 27 14.70 10.37 6.55
C GLY A 27 13.63 10.31 5.46
N VAL A 28 13.07 9.17 5.08
CA VAL A 28 12.01 9.14 4.06
C VAL A 28 10.74 9.78 4.60
N SER A 29 10.29 10.87 3.97
CA SER A 29 9.06 11.58 4.36
C SER A 29 7.93 11.45 3.34
N GLU A 30 8.25 11.07 2.11
CA GLU A 30 7.31 10.96 1.01
C GLU A 30 7.77 9.87 0.02
N ILE A 31 6.80 9.25 -0.67
CA ILE A 31 7.05 8.30 -1.75
C ILE A 31 6.67 9.00 -3.05
N PRO A 32 7.59 9.10 -4.03
CA PRO A 32 7.27 9.73 -5.30
C PRO A 32 6.28 8.85 -6.07
N LEU A 33 5.20 9.47 -6.56
CA LEU A 33 4.23 8.80 -7.41
C LEU A 33 4.65 8.99 -8.87
N GLU A 34 5.07 7.91 -9.53
CA GLU A 34 5.15 7.89 -10.98
C GLU A 34 3.75 7.64 -11.54
N LYS A 35 3.30 8.51 -12.45
CA LYS A 35 2.06 8.23 -13.20
C LYS A 35 2.31 6.97 -14.04
N GLU A 36 1.31 6.10 -14.10
CA GLU A 36 1.11 5.00 -15.08
C GLU A 36 1.32 3.54 -14.64
N GLN A 37 1.70 3.21 -13.41
CA GLN A 37 1.80 1.77 -13.05
C GLN A 37 1.22 1.44 -11.68
N TYR A 38 -0.01 0.91 -11.69
CA TYR A 38 -0.57 0.24 -10.53
C TYR A 38 -1.49 -0.92 -10.91
N TRP A 39 -1.49 -1.95 -10.07
CA TRP A 39 -2.30 -3.16 -10.21
C TRP A 39 -3.64 -2.97 -9.51
N ARG A 40 -4.71 -2.65 -10.27
CA ARG A 40 -6.07 -2.85 -9.76
C ARG A 40 -6.48 -4.31 -9.93
N VAL A 41 -7.05 -4.89 -8.88
CA VAL A 41 -7.81 -6.15 -8.92
C VAL A 41 -9.22 -5.73 -8.54
N TYR A 42 -10.16 -5.74 -9.49
CA TYR A 42 -11.52 -5.28 -9.27
C TYR A 42 -12.30 -6.28 -8.41
N PHE A 43 -13.41 -5.84 -7.83
CA PHE A 43 -14.32 -6.69 -7.05
C PHE A 43 -14.76 -7.95 -7.80
N HIS A 44 -14.93 -7.88 -9.13
CA HIS A 44 -15.26 -9.04 -9.94
C HIS A 44 -14.12 -10.06 -10.02
N ASP A 45 -12.86 -9.64 -9.93
CA ASP A 45 -11.70 -10.54 -9.97
C ASP A 45 -11.56 -11.39 -8.70
N VAL A 46 -12.20 -11.00 -7.59
CA VAL A 46 -12.21 -11.77 -6.33
C VAL A 46 -13.18 -12.96 -6.41
N PHE A 47 -14.17 -12.90 -7.32
CA PHE A 47 -15.22 -13.91 -7.50
C PHE A 47 -15.26 -14.50 -8.92
N ASN A 48 -14.26 -14.23 -9.76
CA ASN A 48 -14.16 -14.70 -11.13
C ASN A 48 -13.01 -15.71 -11.28
N ASP A 49 -13.25 -16.80 -12.01
CA ASP A 49 -12.26 -17.88 -12.24
C ASP A 49 -11.23 -17.53 -13.34
N GLU A 50 -11.37 -16.35 -13.96
CA GLU A 50 -10.46 -15.84 -14.99
C GLU A 50 -9.24 -15.12 -14.39
N LYS A 51 -8.11 -15.17 -15.10
CA LYS A 51 -6.86 -14.54 -14.68
C LYS A 51 -7.02 -13.01 -14.72
N PRO A 52 -6.74 -12.27 -13.63
CA PRO A 52 -6.86 -10.81 -13.63
C PRO A 52 -5.91 -10.17 -14.66
N GLU A 53 -6.43 -9.17 -15.38
CA GLU A 53 -5.69 -8.39 -16.38
C GLU A 53 -5.15 -7.08 -15.79
N PRO A 54 -3.95 -6.62 -16.22
CA PRO A 54 -3.40 -5.36 -15.76
C PRO A 54 -4.25 -4.18 -16.25
N VAL A 55 -4.63 -3.30 -15.34
CA VAL A 55 -5.38 -2.06 -15.64
C VAL A 55 -4.55 -0.82 -15.39
N GLN A 56 -4.76 0.22 -16.20
CA GLN A 56 -4.20 1.54 -15.98
C GLN A 56 -4.89 2.18 -14.76
N SER A 57 -4.15 2.35 -13.67
CA SER A 57 -4.65 2.96 -12.43
C SER A 57 -3.65 3.96 -11.83
N ASN A 58 -4.11 4.77 -10.88
CA ASN A 58 -3.42 5.89 -10.27
C ASN A 58 -3.29 5.67 -8.76
N VAL A 59 -2.06 5.46 -8.27
CA VAL A 59 -1.73 5.26 -6.85
C VAL A 59 -2.29 6.37 -5.94
N GLY A 60 -2.43 7.59 -6.46
CA GLY A 60 -3.03 8.70 -5.71
C GLY A 60 -4.52 8.46 -5.40
N GLU A 61 -5.26 7.83 -6.32
CA GLU A 61 -6.67 7.47 -6.08
C GLU A 61 -6.78 6.39 -5.00
N ASP A 62 -5.90 5.38 -5.00
CA ASP A 62 -5.89 4.36 -3.94
C ASP A 62 -5.60 4.94 -2.54
N TRP A 63 -4.76 5.98 -2.48
CA TRP A 63 -4.51 6.69 -1.23
C TRP A 63 -5.75 7.48 -0.76
N ASP A 64 -6.44 8.15 -1.68
CA ASP A 64 -7.65 8.90 -1.36
C ASP A 64 -8.81 7.98 -0.95
N ASP A 65 -9.01 6.87 -1.68
CA ASP A 65 -10.03 5.87 -1.39
C ASP A 65 -9.77 5.21 -0.03
N LEU A 66 -8.53 4.76 0.25
CA LEU A 66 -8.20 4.16 1.55
C LEU A 66 -8.51 5.10 2.72
N LYS A 67 -8.20 6.40 2.60
CA LYS A 67 -8.52 7.39 3.65
C LYS A 67 -10.03 7.52 3.84
N ALA A 68 -10.79 7.55 2.75
CA ALA A 68 -12.24 7.65 2.81
C ALA A 68 -12.84 6.44 3.54
N GLU A 69 -12.39 5.23 3.20
CA GLU A 69 -12.86 3.99 3.82
C GLU A 69 -12.52 3.88 5.30
N LEU A 70 -11.30 4.24 5.68
CA LEU A 70 -10.88 4.24 7.09
C LEU A 70 -11.63 5.28 7.93
N SER A 71 -12.23 6.29 7.28
CA SER A 71 -12.99 7.35 7.93
C SER A 71 -14.50 7.12 7.90
N ASP A 72 -14.98 6.05 7.25
CA ASP A 72 -16.41 5.78 7.09
C ASP A 72 -17.02 5.17 8.37
N PRO A 73 -17.93 5.89 9.06
CA PRO A 73 -18.60 5.40 10.25
C PRO A 73 -19.64 4.29 9.98
N SER A 74 -20.04 4.07 8.72
CA SER A 74 -21.04 3.08 8.32
C SER A 74 -20.50 1.65 8.23
N GLY A 75 -19.17 1.49 8.24
CA GLY A 75 -18.49 0.21 8.31
C GLY A 75 -17.49 -0.01 7.17
N ILE A 76 -16.29 -0.46 7.52
CA ILE A 76 -15.21 -0.71 6.56
C ILE A 76 -15.32 -2.09 5.89
N ALA A 77 -15.27 -2.10 4.56
CA ALA A 77 -15.03 -3.31 3.79
C ALA A 77 -13.55 -3.70 3.89
N HIS A 78 -13.15 -4.37 4.98
CA HIS A 78 -11.75 -4.67 5.31
C HIS A 78 -10.93 -5.24 4.14
N TRP A 79 -11.50 -6.13 3.34
CA TRP A 79 -10.82 -6.73 2.19
C TRP A 79 -10.45 -5.68 1.12
N HIS A 80 -11.28 -4.64 0.93
CA HIS A 80 -11.06 -3.56 -0.03
C HIS A 80 -10.04 -2.54 0.49
N ALA A 81 -10.11 -2.18 1.77
CA ALA A 81 -9.09 -1.35 2.40
C ALA A 81 -7.71 -2.02 2.39
N PHE A 82 -7.66 -3.34 2.64
CA PHE A 82 -6.42 -4.11 2.49
C PHE A 82 -5.96 -4.18 1.03
N HIS A 83 -6.85 -4.11 0.05
CA HIS A 83 -6.50 -4.04 -1.37
C HIS A 83 -5.72 -2.75 -1.69
N HIS A 84 -6.27 -1.59 -1.34
CA HIS A 84 -5.59 -0.31 -1.52
C HIS A 84 -4.25 -0.26 -0.77
N LEU A 85 -4.24 -0.71 0.49
CA LEU A 85 -3.02 -0.76 1.30
C LEU A 85 -1.94 -1.65 0.67
N ALA A 86 -2.32 -2.83 0.15
CA ALA A 86 -1.37 -3.78 -0.41
C ALA A 86 -0.60 -3.21 -1.60
N GLY A 87 -1.26 -2.51 -2.51
CA GLY A 87 -0.50 -1.92 -3.60
C GLY A 87 0.19 -0.61 -3.20
N LEU A 88 -0.30 0.17 -2.23
CA LEU A 88 0.50 1.29 -1.68
C LEU A 88 1.84 0.77 -1.12
N MET A 89 1.83 -0.38 -0.43
CA MET A 89 3.05 -1.06 0.02
C MET A 89 3.93 -1.51 -1.15
N LYS A 90 3.35 -1.99 -2.26
CA LYS A 90 4.12 -2.32 -3.48
C LYS A 90 4.78 -1.08 -4.10
N THR A 91 4.09 0.07 -4.09
CA THR A 91 4.68 1.34 -4.55
C THR A 91 5.89 1.73 -3.71
N VAL A 92 5.80 1.60 -2.38
CA VAL A 92 6.94 1.82 -1.47
C VAL A 92 8.12 0.91 -1.84
N ALA A 93 7.87 -0.39 -1.96
CA ALA A 93 8.91 -1.36 -2.28
C ALA A 93 9.53 -1.11 -3.67
N TYR A 94 8.72 -0.73 -4.66
CA TYR A 94 9.22 -0.40 -6.00
C TYR A 94 10.09 0.86 -6.00
N ALA A 95 9.70 1.89 -5.25
CA ALA A 95 10.50 3.09 -5.07
C ALA A 95 11.84 2.78 -4.38
N ASP A 96 11.86 1.92 -3.36
CA ASP A 96 13.09 1.46 -2.70
C ASP A 96 14.03 0.74 -3.67
N LEU A 97 13.51 -0.24 -4.41
CA LEU A 97 14.29 -1.01 -5.39
C LEU A 97 14.95 -0.15 -6.47
N ARG A 98 14.38 1.01 -6.78
CA ARG A 98 14.90 1.96 -7.76
C ARG A 98 15.77 3.05 -7.17
N GLY A 99 15.98 3.06 -5.85
CA GLY A 99 16.68 4.15 -5.15
C GLY A 99 15.93 5.48 -5.22
N ALA A 100 14.60 5.43 -5.38
CA ALA A 100 13.73 6.59 -5.57
C ALA A 100 13.06 7.05 -4.27
N LEU A 101 13.29 6.37 -3.12
CA LEU A 101 12.82 6.88 -1.83
C LEU A 101 13.54 8.20 -1.53
N VAL A 102 12.79 9.29 -1.57
CA VAL A 102 13.34 10.63 -1.33
C VAL A 102 13.40 10.85 0.18
N ALA A 103 14.59 11.09 0.72
CA ALA A 103 14.70 11.88 1.94
C ALA A 103 14.34 13.33 1.57
N PRO A 104 13.67 14.14 2.43
CA PRO A 104 13.48 15.54 2.15
C PRO A 104 14.87 16.14 2.02
N ALA A 105 15.26 16.42 0.77
CA ALA A 105 16.42 17.22 0.50
C ALA A 105 16.15 18.52 1.25
N SER A 106 16.98 18.81 2.25
CA SER A 106 17.11 20.14 2.84
C SER A 106 16.95 21.13 1.69
N ARG A 107 15.79 21.79 1.61
CA ARG A 107 15.47 22.74 0.54
C ARG A 107 16.52 23.84 0.67
N LYS A 108 17.65 23.71 -0.03
CA LYS A 108 18.58 24.82 -0.26
C LYS A 108 17.86 25.70 -1.25
N ILE A 109 17.08 26.63 -0.69
CA ILE A 109 16.65 27.83 -1.41
C ILE A 109 17.94 28.51 -1.85
N SER A 110 18.21 28.44 -3.14
CA SER A 110 19.25 29.25 -3.80
C SER A 110 18.58 30.49 -4.36
#